data_AF-A0A6H9K0I9-F1
#
_entry.id   AF-A0A6H9K0I9-F1
#
_cell.length_a   1.000
_cell.length_b   1.000
_cell.length_c   1.000
_cell.angle_alpha   90.00
_cell.angle_beta   90.00
_cell.angle_gamma   90.00
#
_symmetry.space_group_name_H-M   'P 1'
#
loop_
_entity.id
_entity.type
_entity.pdbx_description
1 polymer ?
#
loop_
_entity_poly.entity_id
_entity_poly.type
_entity_poly.pdbx_seq_one_letter_code
_entity_poly.pdbx_strand_id
1 'polypeptide(L)'
;MGNQKSYSDKSPPATQLNTNSWRTSNEQEKKPATIKGDFSVKYPFQWDERFFSDIKFDDREIPYATRPGLKKPCYDPTLIAAYGLYNHNQFLIDGEIMRRYTALRMADWLQGNIQEWQGLFFAWPIEYDEPFYQISEPWISCQTQGLAISLLLRVAFLNNDARYEETVQKAAKLFFVSQEAGGFVSRFEDGGLAFETFTGKNQTLPLIGNLFAIIGVYELAHYFQDRNQETVFNSAITGIQNNLDRYQNNNWIFKDLHPSRRVATREEVAVMAELLNLVSKLCDDETLALRGKSWLENYETAINGFHYFIKMQWDKFRFRNVYASK
;
A
#
# COMPACT_ATOMS: atom_id res chain seq x y z
N MET A 1 -41.59 22.55 -1.46
CA MET A 1 -41.80 21.09 -1.31
C MET A 1 -40.91 20.41 -2.34
N GLY A 2 -39.82 19.82 -1.88
CA GLY A 2 -38.69 19.40 -2.71
C GLY A 2 -38.91 18.03 -3.35
N ASN A 3 -38.62 17.96 -4.66
CA ASN A 3 -38.57 16.73 -5.43
C ASN A 3 -37.30 15.92 -5.07
N GLN A 4 -37.50 14.75 -4.48
CA GLN A 4 -36.47 13.70 -4.38
C GLN A 4 -36.28 13.07 -5.78
N LYS A 5 -35.06 13.16 -6.32
CA LYS A 5 -34.62 12.31 -7.44
C LYS A 5 -34.02 11.03 -6.87
N SER A 6 -34.67 9.90 -7.14
CA SER A 6 -34.17 8.55 -6.85
C SER A 6 -32.95 8.25 -7.73
N TYR A 7 -31.82 7.92 -7.10
CA TYR A 7 -30.68 7.32 -7.79
C TYR A 7 -31.03 5.87 -8.15
N SER A 8 -31.06 5.58 -9.44
CA SER A 8 -31.28 4.23 -9.97
C SER A 8 -30.02 3.38 -9.78
N ASP A 9 -30.18 2.28 -9.05
CA ASP A 9 -29.29 1.12 -9.04
C ASP A 9 -29.07 0.63 -10.47
N LYS A 10 -27.82 0.70 -10.94
CA LYS A 10 -27.35 -0.06 -12.11
C LYS A 10 -26.13 -0.85 -11.70
N SER A 11 -26.37 -2.00 -11.07
CA SER A 11 -25.37 -3.04 -10.87
C SER A 11 -24.86 -3.52 -12.23
N PRO A 12 -23.54 -3.72 -12.43
CA PRO A 12 -23.05 -4.48 -13.57
C PRO A 12 -23.53 -5.93 -13.49
N PRO A 13 -23.72 -6.63 -14.63
CA PRO A 13 -24.19 -8.01 -14.60
C PRO A 13 -23.14 -8.92 -13.94
N ALA A 14 -23.60 -9.81 -13.06
CA ALA A 14 -22.80 -10.89 -12.51
C ALA A 14 -22.30 -11.80 -13.65
N THR A 15 -21.01 -11.70 -14.00
CA THR A 15 -20.37 -12.66 -14.89
C THR A 15 -20.32 -14.00 -14.16
N GLN A 16 -21.07 -14.99 -14.66
CA GLN A 16 -21.02 -16.35 -14.16
C GLN A 16 -19.57 -16.85 -14.20
N LEU A 17 -19.00 -17.13 -13.02
CA LEU A 17 -17.77 -17.88 -12.90
C LEU A 17 -17.94 -19.20 -13.63
N ASN A 18 -17.26 -19.36 -14.76
CA ASN A 18 -17.22 -20.63 -15.49
C ASN A 18 -16.38 -21.62 -14.68
N THR A 19 -17.04 -22.35 -13.78
CA THR A 19 -16.46 -23.33 -12.87
C THR A 19 -16.00 -24.63 -13.54
N ASN A 20 -16.16 -24.75 -14.87
CA ASN A 20 -15.94 -26.00 -15.61
C ASN A 20 -14.70 -26.05 -16.52
N SER A 21 -13.78 -25.07 -16.46
CA SER A 21 -12.49 -25.19 -17.18
C SER A 21 -11.34 -25.82 -16.36
N TRP A 22 -11.57 -26.13 -15.07
CA TRP A 22 -10.51 -26.52 -14.14
C TRP A 22 -10.37 -28.03 -13.89
N ARG A 23 -11.05 -28.86 -14.68
CA ARG A 23 -10.85 -30.32 -14.64
C ARG A 23 -10.26 -30.79 -15.97
N THR A 24 -9.12 -31.45 -15.83
CA THR A 24 -8.34 -32.20 -16.83
C THR A 24 -7.60 -31.40 -17.90
N SER A 25 -6.36 -31.01 -17.57
CA SER A 25 -5.24 -31.28 -18.47
C SER A 25 -3.97 -31.53 -17.65
N ASN A 26 -3.71 -32.82 -17.46
CA ASN A 26 -2.45 -33.50 -17.16
C ASN A 26 -1.32 -32.74 -16.45
N GLU A 27 -1.01 -33.27 -15.27
CA GLU A 27 0.36 -33.42 -14.74
C GLU A 27 1.30 -33.99 -15.82
N GLN A 28 1.82 -33.10 -16.66
CA GLN A 28 3.12 -33.27 -17.28
C GLN A 28 3.85 -31.96 -17.02
N GLU A 29 4.95 -32.08 -16.27
CA GLU A 29 5.94 -31.08 -15.95
C GLU A 29 6.16 -30.06 -17.08
N LYS A 30 5.33 -29.02 -17.13
CA LYS A 30 5.74 -27.77 -17.76
C LYS A 30 6.66 -27.11 -16.75
N LYS A 31 7.97 -27.21 -17.02
CA LYS A 31 8.99 -26.40 -16.34
C LYS A 31 8.43 -24.99 -16.10
N PRO A 32 8.49 -24.46 -14.87
CA PRO A 32 8.00 -23.11 -14.61
C PRO A 32 8.68 -22.16 -15.60
N ALA A 33 7.88 -21.31 -16.22
CA ALA A 33 8.36 -20.27 -17.11
C ALA A 33 9.52 -19.56 -16.41
N THR A 34 10.65 -19.50 -17.09
CA THR A 34 11.90 -18.95 -16.58
C THR A 34 11.62 -17.57 -15.99
N ILE A 35 12.03 -17.40 -14.73
CA ILE A 35 11.94 -16.15 -13.95
C ILE A 35 12.30 -14.95 -14.86
N LYS A 36 11.35 -14.01 -15.07
CA LYS A 36 11.60 -12.74 -15.75
C LYS A 36 12.36 -11.83 -14.77
N GLY A 37 13.70 -11.86 -14.79
CA GLY A 37 14.55 -11.02 -13.91
C GLY A 37 14.44 -11.35 -12.41
N ASP A 38 15.08 -10.60 -11.50
CA ASP A 38 15.08 -10.88 -10.04
C ASP A 38 13.70 -10.77 -9.31
N PHE A 39 12.58 -10.83 -10.04
CA PHE A 39 11.24 -10.82 -9.46
C PHE A 39 10.96 -12.05 -8.60
N SER A 40 10.66 -11.82 -7.32
CA SER A 40 10.31 -12.87 -6.35
C SER A 40 8.82 -13.13 -6.28
N VAL A 41 8.43 -14.41 -6.36
CA VAL A 41 7.04 -14.85 -6.17
C VAL A 41 6.54 -14.51 -4.76
N LYS A 42 7.39 -14.62 -3.73
CA LYS A 42 7.04 -14.24 -2.35
C LYS A 42 7.11 -12.72 -2.21
N TYR A 43 6.10 -12.11 -1.60
CA TYR A 43 6.15 -10.68 -1.28
C TYR A 43 7.12 -10.43 -0.12
N PRO A 44 8.04 -9.45 -0.24
CA PRO A 44 9.14 -9.29 0.72
C PRO A 44 8.67 -9.00 2.15
N PHE A 45 7.61 -8.21 2.33
CA PHE A 45 7.09 -7.85 3.65
C PHE A 45 6.17 -8.94 4.22
N GLN A 46 6.28 -9.23 5.53
CA GLN A 46 5.44 -10.22 6.21
C GLN A 46 4.51 -9.53 7.21
N TRP A 47 3.21 -9.54 6.93
CA TRP A 47 2.24 -9.09 7.92
C TRP A 47 2.07 -10.11 9.04
N ASP A 48 2.00 -9.61 10.26
CA ASP A 48 1.43 -10.35 11.38
C ASP A 48 -0.09 -10.48 11.21
N GLU A 49 -0.64 -11.67 11.45
CA GLU A 49 -2.08 -11.94 11.31
C GLU A 49 -2.95 -11.00 12.16
N ARG A 50 -2.43 -10.52 13.29
CA ARG A 50 -3.11 -9.54 14.16
C ARG A 50 -3.42 -8.22 13.45
N PHE A 51 -2.70 -7.89 12.37
CA PHE A 51 -3.01 -6.72 11.55
C PHE A 51 -4.42 -6.80 10.94
N PHE A 52 -4.94 -8.02 10.75
CA PHE A 52 -6.24 -8.27 10.14
C PHE A 52 -7.30 -8.77 11.13
N SER A 53 -7.06 -8.71 12.45
CA SER A 53 -7.99 -9.30 13.44
C SER A 53 -9.38 -8.66 13.46
N ASP A 54 -9.45 -7.36 13.17
CA ASP A 54 -10.68 -6.56 13.26
C ASP A 54 -11.32 -6.29 11.89
N ILE A 55 -10.83 -6.98 10.85
CA ILE A 55 -11.32 -6.82 9.48
C ILE A 55 -12.74 -7.36 9.36
N LYS A 56 -13.57 -6.67 8.59
CA LYS A 56 -14.94 -7.11 8.27
C LYS A 56 -15.06 -7.39 6.78
N PHE A 57 -15.94 -8.31 6.43
CA PHE A 57 -16.12 -8.77 5.06
C PHE A 57 -17.57 -8.61 4.60
N ASP A 58 -17.74 -8.33 3.32
CA ASP A 58 -19.06 -8.42 2.64
C ASP A 58 -19.41 -9.88 2.31
N ASP A 59 -20.59 -10.10 1.72
CA ASP A 59 -21.05 -11.43 1.31
C ASP A 59 -20.19 -12.08 0.21
N ARG A 60 -19.30 -11.32 -0.42
CA ARG A 60 -18.31 -11.78 -1.40
C ARG A 60 -16.95 -12.02 -0.76
N GLU A 61 -16.85 -11.96 0.56
CA GLU A 61 -15.62 -12.06 1.36
C GLU A 61 -14.56 -11.01 0.97
N ILE A 62 -15.00 -9.83 0.52
CA ILE A 62 -14.13 -8.67 0.28
C ILE A 62 -14.06 -7.84 1.56
N PRO A 63 -12.85 -7.51 2.04
CA PRO A 63 -12.71 -6.73 3.25
C PRO A 63 -13.12 -5.27 3.04
N TYR A 64 -13.79 -4.71 4.03
CA TYR A 64 -14.15 -3.29 4.08
C TYR A 64 -13.74 -2.66 5.41
N ALA A 65 -13.49 -1.37 5.40
CA ALA A 65 -13.13 -0.61 6.58
C ALA A 65 -14.37 -0.05 7.28
N THR A 66 -14.40 -0.14 8.61
CA THR A 66 -15.27 0.67 9.47
C THR A 66 -14.40 1.56 10.34
N ARG A 67 -14.35 2.86 10.04
CA ARG A 67 -13.54 3.83 10.79
C ARG A 67 -14.46 4.77 11.57
N PRO A 68 -14.03 5.24 12.77
CA PRO A 68 -14.71 6.33 13.46
C PRO A 68 -14.87 7.55 12.52
N GLY A 69 -16.09 8.04 12.36
CA GLY A 69 -16.40 9.17 11.46
C GLY A 69 -16.86 8.79 10.05
N LEU A 70 -16.74 7.51 9.65
CA LEU A 70 -17.35 7.05 8.40
C LEU A 70 -18.85 6.85 8.59
N LYS A 71 -19.66 7.48 7.72
CA LYS A 71 -21.13 7.35 7.74
C LYS A 71 -21.60 5.96 7.27
N LYS A 72 -20.79 5.28 6.47
CA LYS A 72 -21.07 3.95 5.90
C LYS A 72 -19.77 3.13 5.80
N PRO A 73 -19.85 1.80 5.86
CA PRO A 73 -18.74 0.93 5.46
C PRO A 73 -18.24 1.28 4.05
N CYS A 74 -16.92 1.33 3.87
CA CYS A 74 -16.30 1.62 2.58
C CYS A 74 -15.19 0.60 2.28
N TYR A 75 -15.02 0.26 1.01
CA TYR A 75 -13.86 -0.53 0.60
C TYR A 75 -12.60 0.32 0.69
N ASP A 76 -11.53 -0.26 1.22
CA ASP A 76 -10.21 0.35 1.24
C ASP A 76 -9.29 -0.50 0.36
N PRO A 77 -8.95 -0.03 -0.86
CA PRO A 77 -8.12 -0.81 -1.77
C PRO A 77 -6.74 -1.15 -1.19
N THR A 78 -6.23 -0.34 -0.24
CA THR A 78 -4.98 -0.60 0.48
C THR A 78 -5.10 -1.85 1.36
N LEU A 79 -6.21 -1.94 2.10
CA LEU A 79 -6.52 -3.07 2.97
C LEU A 79 -6.74 -4.35 2.14
N ILE A 80 -7.48 -4.23 1.03
CA ILE A 80 -7.75 -5.33 0.11
C ILE A 80 -6.43 -5.86 -0.49
N ALA A 81 -5.56 -4.98 -0.96
CA ALA A 81 -4.25 -5.36 -1.49
C ALA A 81 -3.35 -6.00 -0.42
N ALA A 82 -3.24 -5.40 0.77
CA ALA A 82 -2.45 -5.94 1.87
C ALA A 82 -2.95 -7.32 2.32
N TYR A 83 -4.26 -7.50 2.45
CA TYR A 83 -4.86 -8.78 2.83
C TYR A 83 -4.65 -9.87 1.77
N GLY A 84 -4.69 -9.50 0.49
CA GLY A 84 -4.36 -10.39 -0.62
C GLY A 84 -2.90 -10.82 -0.60
N LEU A 85 -1.96 -9.89 -0.38
CA LEU A 85 -0.53 -10.19 -0.27
C LEU A 85 -0.21 -11.06 0.95
N TYR A 86 -0.85 -10.81 2.10
CA TYR A 86 -0.74 -11.65 3.28
C TYR A 86 -1.17 -13.08 2.96
N ASN A 87 -2.36 -13.29 2.42
CA ASN A 87 -2.86 -14.63 2.08
C ASN A 87 -2.00 -15.32 1.02
N HIS A 88 -1.49 -14.57 0.04
CA HIS A 88 -0.54 -15.09 -0.94
C HIS A 88 0.74 -15.61 -0.28
N ASN A 89 1.34 -14.82 0.62
CA ASN A 89 2.55 -15.25 1.34
C ASN A 89 2.29 -16.45 2.24
N GLN A 90 1.17 -16.46 2.97
CA GLN A 90 0.80 -17.57 3.82
C GLN A 90 0.56 -18.86 3.02
N PHE A 91 -0.10 -18.78 1.86
CA PHE A 91 -0.23 -19.92 0.95
C PHE A 91 1.12 -20.52 0.53
N LEU A 92 2.13 -19.68 0.27
CA LEU A 92 3.48 -20.17 -0.05
C LEU A 92 4.18 -20.85 1.14
N ILE A 93 3.73 -20.60 2.37
CA ILE A 93 4.29 -21.19 3.59
C ILE A 93 3.61 -22.51 3.92
N ASP A 94 2.27 -22.55 3.94
CA ASP A 94 1.48 -23.68 4.44
C ASP A 94 0.81 -24.52 3.35
N GLY A 95 0.74 -24.02 2.11
CA GLY A 95 0.08 -24.68 0.99
C GLY A 95 -1.46 -24.67 1.05
N GLU A 96 -2.06 -23.91 1.97
CA GLU A 96 -3.52 -23.93 2.17
C GLU A 96 -4.25 -23.29 0.99
N ILE A 97 -4.99 -24.11 0.23
CA ILE A 97 -5.62 -23.70 -1.03
C ILE A 97 -6.61 -22.52 -0.85
N MET A 98 -7.26 -22.43 0.32
CA MET A 98 -8.20 -21.33 0.60
C MET A 98 -7.50 -19.98 0.62
N ARG A 99 -6.25 -19.90 1.11
CA ARG A 99 -5.46 -18.67 1.10
C ARG A 99 -5.12 -18.22 -0.32
N ARG A 100 -4.83 -19.17 -1.22
CA ARG A 100 -4.67 -18.87 -2.65
C ARG A 100 -5.96 -18.28 -3.25
N TYR A 101 -7.11 -18.88 -2.96
CA TYR A 101 -8.40 -18.35 -3.44
C TYR A 101 -8.70 -16.96 -2.88
N THR A 102 -8.37 -16.70 -1.62
CA THR A 102 -8.50 -15.37 -1.01
C THR A 102 -7.61 -14.36 -1.74
N ALA A 103 -6.33 -14.67 -1.98
CA ALA A 103 -5.42 -13.79 -2.70
C ALA A 103 -5.91 -13.48 -4.13
N LEU A 104 -6.36 -14.51 -4.86
CA LEU A 104 -6.94 -14.36 -6.19
C LEU A 104 -8.18 -13.45 -6.17
N ARG A 105 -9.05 -13.61 -5.18
CA ARG A 105 -10.26 -12.79 -5.03
C ARG A 105 -9.93 -11.32 -4.79
N MET A 106 -8.93 -11.02 -3.97
CA MET A 106 -8.49 -9.65 -3.76
C MET A 106 -7.92 -9.05 -5.06
N ALA A 107 -7.16 -9.84 -5.82
CA ALA A 107 -6.63 -9.43 -7.13
C ALA A 107 -7.75 -9.20 -8.15
N ASP A 108 -8.76 -10.07 -8.22
CA ASP A 108 -9.95 -9.88 -9.06
C ASP A 108 -10.71 -8.60 -8.70
N TRP A 109 -10.85 -8.32 -7.40
CA TRP A 109 -11.45 -7.09 -6.93
C TRP A 109 -10.66 -5.87 -7.41
N LEU A 110 -9.33 -5.86 -7.24
CA LEU A 110 -8.48 -4.76 -7.71
C LEU A 110 -8.55 -4.60 -9.23
N GLN A 111 -8.49 -5.70 -9.98
CA GLN A 111 -8.59 -5.71 -11.43
C GLN A 111 -9.92 -5.11 -11.91
N GLY A 112 -11.02 -5.46 -11.26
CA GLY A 112 -12.36 -4.96 -11.58
C GLY A 112 -12.69 -3.55 -11.05
N ASN A 113 -11.92 -3.02 -10.09
CA ASN A 113 -12.16 -1.73 -9.44
C ASN A 113 -11.07 -0.68 -9.71
N ILE A 114 -10.16 -0.93 -10.65
CA ILE A 114 -9.28 0.12 -11.18
C ILE A 114 -10.13 1.12 -12.00
N GLN A 115 -9.97 2.41 -11.74
CA GLN A 115 -10.78 3.47 -12.34
C GLN A 115 -9.91 4.45 -13.12
N GLU A 116 -10.49 5.08 -14.14
CA GLU A 116 -9.87 6.22 -14.81
C GLU A 116 -9.74 7.39 -13.82
N TRP A 117 -8.59 8.05 -13.84
CA TRP A 117 -8.22 9.12 -12.93
C TRP A 117 -7.67 10.30 -13.73
N GLN A 118 -8.26 11.48 -13.52
CA GLN A 118 -7.88 12.73 -14.21
C GLN A 118 -7.88 12.63 -15.75
N GLY A 119 -8.71 11.75 -16.32
CA GLY A 119 -8.89 11.60 -17.77
C GLY A 119 -7.73 10.91 -18.51
N LEU A 120 -6.65 10.54 -17.82
CA LEU A 120 -5.37 10.13 -18.44
C LEU A 120 -4.72 8.93 -17.76
N PHE A 121 -5.00 8.73 -16.47
CA PHE A 121 -4.33 7.73 -15.64
C PHE A 121 -5.33 6.72 -15.07
N PHE A 122 -4.82 5.71 -14.39
CA PHE A 122 -5.65 4.69 -13.75
C PHE A 122 -5.19 4.46 -12.32
N ALA A 123 -6.14 4.47 -11.39
CA ALA A 123 -5.89 4.38 -9.95
C ALA A 123 -6.91 3.47 -9.26
N TRP A 124 -6.66 3.16 -7.99
CA TRP A 124 -7.69 2.70 -7.06
C TRP A 124 -8.07 3.86 -6.13
N PRO A 125 -9.14 4.62 -6.43
CA PRO A 125 -9.53 5.76 -5.60
C PRO A 125 -9.98 5.31 -4.21
N ILE A 126 -9.65 6.12 -3.23
CA ILE A 126 -10.11 6.00 -1.86
C ILE A 126 -11.34 6.89 -1.69
N GLU A 127 -12.47 6.24 -1.44
CA GLU A 127 -13.81 6.85 -1.36
C GLU A 127 -14.20 7.09 0.10
N TYR A 128 -13.32 7.77 0.82
CA TYR A 128 -13.64 8.35 2.11
C TYR A 128 -12.73 9.52 2.44
N ASP A 129 -13.22 10.45 3.26
CA ASP A 129 -12.42 11.60 3.71
C ASP A 129 -11.28 11.17 4.66
N GLU A 130 -10.18 11.92 4.64
CA GLU A 130 -9.13 11.86 5.66
C GLU A 130 -8.98 13.24 6.32
N PRO A 131 -9.80 13.53 7.36
CA PRO A 131 -9.93 14.87 7.92
C PRO A 131 -8.64 15.41 8.54
N PHE A 132 -7.80 14.53 9.10
CA PHE A 132 -6.54 14.95 9.70
C PHE A 132 -5.62 15.62 8.69
N TYR A 133 -5.55 15.08 7.48
CA TYR A 133 -4.77 15.64 6.39
C TYR A 133 -5.58 16.63 5.52
N GLN A 134 -6.82 16.94 5.90
CA GLN A 134 -7.73 17.84 5.19
C GLN A 134 -8.00 17.37 3.76
N ILE A 135 -8.15 16.05 3.58
CA ILE A 135 -8.41 15.43 2.29
C ILE A 135 -9.87 15.02 2.22
N SER A 136 -10.50 15.32 1.08
CA SER A 136 -11.84 14.88 0.76
C SER A 136 -11.81 13.79 -0.29
N GLU A 137 -12.77 12.87 -0.21
CA GLU A 137 -12.97 11.86 -1.24
C GLU A 137 -13.36 12.46 -2.62
N PRO A 138 -13.02 11.79 -3.73
CA PRO A 138 -12.06 10.69 -3.83
C PRO A 138 -10.60 11.20 -3.87
N TRP A 139 -9.66 10.37 -3.40
CA TRP A 139 -8.22 10.65 -3.49
C TRP A 139 -7.43 9.36 -3.79
N ILE A 140 -6.14 9.46 -4.11
CA ILE A 140 -5.30 8.30 -4.44
C ILE A 140 -4.12 8.21 -3.47
N SER A 141 -3.49 7.04 -3.36
CA SER A 141 -2.37 6.82 -2.46
C SER A 141 -1.27 6.02 -3.13
N CYS A 142 -0.02 6.48 -2.98
CA CYS A 142 1.14 5.74 -3.47
C CYS A 142 1.25 4.35 -2.84
N GLN A 143 0.87 4.21 -1.58
CA GLN A 143 0.89 2.95 -0.86
C GLN A 143 -0.11 1.97 -1.48
N THR A 144 -1.32 2.44 -1.77
CA THR A 144 -2.35 1.66 -2.43
C THR A 144 -1.89 1.17 -3.79
N GLN A 145 -1.34 2.07 -4.62
CA GLN A 145 -0.82 1.68 -5.94
C GLN A 145 0.31 0.65 -5.84
N GLY A 146 1.28 0.87 -4.94
CA GLY A 146 2.40 -0.06 -4.74
C GLY A 146 1.92 -1.46 -4.34
N LEU A 147 1.10 -1.56 -3.29
CA LEU A 147 0.60 -2.84 -2.80
C LEU A 147 -0.29 -3.57 -3.82
N ALA A 148 -1.18 -2.85 -4.50
CA ALA A 148 -2.06 -3.44 -5.48
C ALA A 148 -1.27 -3.98 -6.68
N ILE A 149 -0.28 -3.22 -7.17
CA ILE A 149 0.63 -3.69 -8.23
C ILE A 149 1.38 -4.94 -7.79
N SER A 150 1.96 -4.93 -6.60
CA SER A 150 2.68 -6.09 -6.05
C SER A 150 1.81 -7.35 -6.01
N LEU A 151 0.52 -7.23 -5.65
CA LEU A 151 -0.41 -8.37 -5.64
C LEU A 151 -0.71 -8.84 -7.05
N LEU A 152 -1.06 -7.91 -7.94
CA LEU A 152 -1.45 -8.21 -9.32
C LEU A 152 -0.31 -8.85 -10.11
N LEU A 153 0.94 -8.42 -9.93
CA LEU A 153 2.11 -9.04 -10.57
C LEU A 153 2.27 -10.52 -10.19
N ARG A 154 2.02 -10.85 -8.91
CA ARG A 154 2.10 -12.22 -8.40
C ARG A 154 1.00 -13.11 -8.94
N VAL A 155 -0.23 -12.59 -8.94
CA VAL A 155 -1.39 -13.31 -9.49
C VAL A 155 -1.26 -13.48 -11.01
N ALA A 156 -0.77 -12.46 -11.72
CA ALA A 156 -0.43 -12.54 -13.15
C ALA A 156 0.58 -13.66 -13.41
N PHE A 157 1.69 -13.66 -12.66
CA PHE A 157 2.77 -14.64 -12.82
C PHE A 157 2.30 -16.07 -12.55
N LEU A 158 1.58 -16.30 -11.45
CA LEU A 158 1.17 -17.64 -11.04
C LEU A 158 0.04 -18.24 -11.88
N ASN A 159 -0.84 -17.40 -12.43
CA ASN A 159 -2.00 -17.86 -13.18
C ASN A 159 -1.86 -17.66 -14.70
N ASN A 160 -0.76 -17.04 -15.16
CA ASN A 160 -0.50 -16.72 -16.56
C ASN A 160 -1.68 -15.97 -17.22
N ASP A 161 -2.22 -14.98 -16.51
CA ASP A 161 -3.38 -14.19 -16.92
C ASP A 161 -2.97 -12.74 -17.22
N ALA A 162 -2.99 -12.41 -18.51
CA ALA A 162 -2.57 -11.11 -19.02
C ALA A 162 -3.44 -9.93 -18.54
N ARG A 163 -4.69 -10.17 -18.10
CA ARG A 163 -5.59 -9.11 -17.61
C ARG A 163 -5.01 -8.36 -16.42
N TYR A 164 -4.28 -9.06 -15.56
CA TYR A 164 -3.59 -8.46 -14.41
C TYR A 164 -2.34 -7.68 -14.85
N GLU A 165 -1.54 -8.19 -15.80
CA GLU A 165 -0.39 -7.45 -16.36
C GLU A 165 -0.85 -6.13 -17.02
N GLU A 166 -1.92 -6.17 -17.83
CA GLU A 166 -2.50 -4.99 -18.46
C GLU A 166 -2.97 -3.95 -17.44
N THR A 167 -3.56 -4.42 -16.34
CA THR A 167 -4.00 -3.57 -15.23
C THR A 167 -2.81 -2.90 -14.54
N VAL A 168 -1.76 -3.68 -14.27
CA VAL A 168 -0.52 -3.15 -13.67
C VAL A 168 0.12 -2.10 -14.56
N GLN A 169 0.24 -2.34 -15.87
CA GLN A 169 0.82 -1.37 -16.80
C GLN A 169 0.06 -0.03 -16.85
N LYS A 170 -1.28 -0.07 -16.72
CA LYS A 170 -2.09 1.14 -16.61
C LYS A 170 -1.83 1.88 -15.30
N ALA A 171 -1.84 1.16 -14.18
CA ALA A 171 -1.61 1.70 -12.83
C ALA A 171 -0.19 2.27 -12.65
N ALA A 172 0.81 1.66 -13.27
CA ALA A 172 2.22 2.01 -13.17
C ALA A 172 2.55 3.44 -13.65
N LYS A 173 1.71 4.00 -14.53
CA LYS A 173 1.89 5.35 -15.07
C LYS A 173 1.88 6.44 -13.99
N LEU A 174 1.16 6.24 -12.88
CA LEU A 174 1.07 7.23 -11.81
C LEU A 174 2.41 7.46 -11.07
N PHE A 175 3.36 6.54 -11.16
CA PHE A 175 4.72 6.73 -10.61
C PHE A 175 5.55 7.78 -11.36
N PHE A 176 5.02 8.37 -12.42
CA PHE A 176 5.62 9.49 -13.16
C PHE A 176 4.84 10.80 -13.03
N VAL A 177 3.74 10.82 -12.28
CA VAL A 177 2.78 11.95 -12.27
C VAL A 177 2.88 12.69 -10.94
N SER A 178 3.23 13.98 -11.01
CA SER A 178 3.34 14.82 -9.81
C SER A 178 1.98 15.08 -9.16
N GLN A 179 1.99 15.46 -7.87
CA GLN A 179 0.77 15.84 -7.16
C GLN A 179 0.02 16.99 -7.86
N GLU A 180 0.74 17.97 -8.41
CA GLU A 180 0.16 19.10 -9.15
C GLU A 180 -0.55 18.65 -10.44
N ALA A 181 -0.09 17.55 -11.05
CA ALA A 181 -0.72 16.92 -12.20
C ALA A 181 -1.77 15.86 -11.81
N GLY A 182 -2.14 15.79 -10.52
CA GLY A 182 -3.13 14.87 -9.98
C GLY A 182 -2.60 13.46 -9.66
N GLY A 183 -1.28 13.26 -9.63
CA GLY A 183 -0.65 12.02 -9.17
C GLY A 183 -0.27 12.06 -7.70
N PHE A 184 0.71 11.23 -7.31
CA PHE A 184 1.28 11.21 -5.96
C PHE A 184 2.80 11.37 -5.93
N VAL A 185 3.45 11.59 -7.08
CA VAL A 185 4.88 11.87 -7.11
C VAL A 185 5.12 13.23 -6.46
N SER A 186 6.00 13.25 -5.47
CA SER A 186 6.35 14.43 -4.69
C SER A 186 7.88 14.54 -4.57
N ARG A 187 8.34 15.56 -3.83
CA ARG A 187 9.76 15.78 -3.57
C ARG A 187 10.03 16.17 -2.14
N PHE A 188 11.08 15.66 -1.54
CA PHE A 188 11.60 16.24 -0.30
C PHE A 188 12.04 17.70 -0.52
N GLU A 189 12.31 18.43 0.57
CA GLU A 189 12.72 19.85 0.50
C GLU A 189 14.00 20.07 -0.31
N ASP A 190 14.90 19.09 -0.31
CA ASP A 190 16.14 19.10 -1.11
C ASP A 190 15.92 18.72 -2.59
N GLY A 191 14.67 18.46 -3.00
CA GLY A 191 14.29 18.03 -4.35
C GLY A 191 14.34 16.52 -4.58
N GLY A 192 14.77 15.71 -3.61
CA GLY A 192 14.84 14.26 -3.68
C GLY A 192 13.46 13.63 -3.96
N LEU A 193 13.40 12.62 -4.83
CA LEU A 193 12.14 12.01 -5.23
C LEU A 193 11.47 11.30 -4.04
N ALA A 194 10.16 11.48 -3.90
CA ALA A 194 9.35 10.81 -2.88
C ALA A 194 7.95 10.50 -3.42
N PHE A 195 7.22 9.64 -2.72
CA PHE A 195 5.82 9.36 -3.03
C PHE A 195 4.91 9.74 -1.86
N GLU A 196 3.81 10.42 -2.18
CA GLU A 196 2.84 10.89 -1.20
C GLU A 196 1.75 9.85 -0.99
N THR A 197 1.52 9.47 0.27
CA THR A 197 0.42 8.55 0.60
C THR A 197 -0.90 9.30 0.68
N PHE A 198 -0.90 10.53 1.19
CA PHE A 198 -2.07 11.37 1.37
C PHE A 198 -2.01 12.54 0.39
N THR A 199 -2.62 12.42 -0.80
CA THR A 199 -2.57 13.45 -1.87
C THR A 199 -3.47 14.65 -1.58
N GLY A 200 -3.19 15.34 -0.46
CA GLY A 200 -3.85 16.56 -0.05
C GLY A 200 -3.13 17.82 -0.53
N LYS A 201 -3.57 18.99 -0.05
CA LYS A 201 -2.91 20.26 -0.36
C LYS A 201 -1.51 20.39 0.25
N ASN A 202 -1.30 19.73 1.39
CA ASN A 202 -0.06 19.78 2.11
C ASN A 202 0.71 18.50 1.89
N GLN A 203 1.98 18.63 1.62
CA GLN A 203 2.89 17.50 1.60
C GLN A 203 3.07 16.93 3.00
N THR A 204 2.95 15.61 3.13
CA THR A 204 3.05 14.91 4.41
C THR A 204 4.05 13.77 4.40
N LEU A 205 4.29 13.14 3.24
CA LEU A 205 5.25 12.06 3.05
C LEU A 205 5.28 11.02 4.18
N PRO A 206 4.21 10.26 4.45
CA PRO A 206 4.26 9.16 5.41
C PRO A 206 5.29 8.11 4.99
N LEU A 207 6.16 7.72 5.92
CA LEU A 207 7.32 6.89 5.58
C LEU A 207 6.91 5.49 5.11
N ILE A 208 5.98 4.84 5.81
CA ILE A 208 5.53 3.48 5.50
C ILE A 208 4.96 3.41 4.08
N GLY A 209 4.09 4.35 3.72
CA GLY A 209 3.45 4.34 2.41
C GLY A 209 4.43 4.66 1.27
N ASN A 210 5.40 5.54 1.51
CA ASN A 210 6.50 5.80 0.57
C ASN A 210 7.37 4.55 0.37
N LEU A 211 7.77 3.84 1.43
CA LEU A 211 8.57 2.61 1.33
C LEU A 211 7.84 1.49 0.59
N PHE A 212 6.53 1.30 0.83
CA PHE A 212 5.73 0.35 0.05
C PHE A 212 5.63 0.73 -1.44
N ALA A 213 5.52 2.02 -1.73
CA ALA A 213 5.53 2.53 -3.10
C ALA A 213 6.88 2.25 -3.79
N ILE A 214 8.02 2.45 -3.09
CA ILE A 214 9.36 2.11 -3.59
C ILE A 214 9.47 0.62 -3.93
N ILE A 215 8.96 -0.28 -3.07
CA ILE A 215 8.93 -1.72 -3.35
C ILE A 215 8.10 -2.01 -4.62
N GLY A 216 6.93 -1.38 -4.78
CA GLY A 216 6.11 -1.54 -5.99
C GLY A 216 6.84 -1.11 -7.27
N VAL A 217 7.56 0.02 -7.24
CA VAL A 217 8.38 0.49 -8.38
C VAL A 217 9.52 -0.47 -8.69
N TYR A 218 10.22 -0.96 -7.66
CA TYR A 218 11.26 -1.98 -7.82
C TYR A 218 10.69 -3.20 -8.55
N GLU A 219 9.55 -3.71 -8.11
CA GLU A 219 8.92 -4.88 -8.73
C GLU A 219 8.48 -4.63 -10.17
N LEU A 220 7.96 -3.44 -10.49
CA LEU A 220 7.65 -3.05 -11.87
C LEU A 220 8.91 -3.08 -12.76
N ALA A 221 10.00 -2.48 -12.28
CA ALA A 221 11.26 -2.42 -13.01
C ALA A 221 11.77 -3.83 -13.34
N HIS A 222 11.73 -4.76 -12.39
CA HIS A 222 12.26 -6.11 -12.56
C HIS A 222 11.32 -7.03 -13.35
N TYR A 223 10.00 -6.95 -13.10
CA TYR A 223 9.01 -7.80 -13.76
C TYR A 223 8.90 -7.48 -15.26
N PHE A 224 8.88 -6.20 -15.62
CA PHE A 224 8.76 -5.75 -17.00
C PHE A 224 10.09 -5.40 -17.67
N GLN A 225 11.21 -5.46 -16.94
CA GLN A 225 12.52 -4.98 -17.41
C GLN A 225 12.46 -3.50 -17.86
N ASP A 226 11.70 -2.68 -17.11
CA ASP A 226 11.44 -1.28 -17.42
C ASP A 226 12.49 -0.35 -16.79
N ARG A 227 13.40 0.15 -17.63
CA ARG A 227 14.47 1.09 -17.22
C ARG A 227 13.96 2.43 -16.72
N ASN A 228 12.77 2.86 -17.12
CA ASN A 228 12.19 4.10 -16.60
C ASN A 228 11.79 3.90 -15.13
N GLN A 229 11.19 2.76 -14.81
CA GLN A 229 10.87 2.40 -13.42
C GLN A 229 12.13 2.17 -12.59
N GLU A 230 13.18 1.58 -13.16
CA GLU A 230 14.48 1.47 -12.50
C GLU A 230 15.07 2.84 -12.14
N THR A 231 14.95 3.82 -13.05
CA THR A 231 15.37 5.20 -12.80
C THR A 231 14.57 5.87 -11.68
N VAL A 232 13.25 5.64 -11.66
CA VAL A 232 12.34 6.11 -10.59
C VAL A 232 12.71 5.47 -9.26
N PHE A 233 12.95 4.15 -9.22
CA PHE A 233 13.39 3.43 -8.04
C PHE A 233 14.68 4.02 -7.48
N ASN A 234 15.74 4.10 -8.29
CA ASN A 234 17.03 4.64 -7.88
C ASN A 234 16.92 6.09 -7.36
N SER A 235 16.11 6.92 -8.03
CA SER A 235 15.87 8.30 -7.60
C SER A 235 15.15 8.38 -6.25
N ALA A 236 14.18 7.49 -6.00
CA ALA A 236 13.45 7.41 -4.73
C ALA A 236 14.33 6.86 -3.60
N ILE A 237 15.23 5.92 -3.89
CA ILE A 237 16.26 5.44 -2.95
C ILE A 237 17.17 6.58 -2.50
N THR A 238 17.73 7.34 -3.44
CA THR A 238 18.54 8.52 -3.11
C THR A 238 17.74 9.54 -2.30
N GLY A 239 16.47 9.76 -2.68
CA GLY A 239 15.56 10.63 -1.94
C GLY A 239 15.42 10.23 -0.48
N ILE A 240 15.13 8.95 -0.20
CA ILE A 240 14.95 8.49 1.18
C ILE A 240 16.26 8.45 1.96
N GLN A 241 17.38 8.04 1.35
CA GLN A 241 18.70 8.03 2.00
C GLN A 241 19.08 9.42 2.53
N ASN A 242 18.86 10.46 1.73
CA ASN A 242 19.22 11.83 2.10
C ASN A 242 18.26 12.46 3.12
N ASN A 243 17.04 11.96 3.24
CA ASN A 243 15.97 12.60 4.00
C ASN A 243 15.48 11.79 5.21
N LEU A 244 16.03 10.60 5.47
CA LEU A 244 15.56 9.73 6.54
C LEU A 244 15.68 10.39 7.93
N ASP A 245 16.69 11.23 8.14
CA ASP A 245 16.88 11.99 9.39
C ASP A 245 15.71 12.92 9.72
N ARG A 246 14.94 13.36 8.72
CA ARG A 246 13.80 14.27 8.92
C ARG A 246 12.64 13.62 9.68
N TYR A 247 12.58 12.29 9.68
CA TYR A 247 11.60 11.49 10.41
C TYR A 247 12.00 11.25 11.88
N GLN A 248 13.14 11.77 12.32
CA GLN A 248 13.60 11.66 13.70
C GLN A 248 13.90 13.03 14.29
N ASN A 249 13.60 13.22 15.58
CA ASN A 249 14.14 14.33 16.37
C ASN A 249 14.45 13.84 17.78
N ASN A 250 15.73 13.86 18.15
CA ASN A 250 16.23 13.22 19.37
C ASN A 250 15.76 11.76 19.44
N ASN A 251 15.03 11.41 20.50
CA ASN A 251 14.50 10.06 20.68
C ASN A 251 13.15 9.84 20.01
N TRP A 252 12.56 10.86 19.35
CA TRP A 252 11.22 10.79 18.76
C TRP A 252 11.27 10.39 17.29
N ILE A 253 10.57 9.32 16.93
CA ILE A 253 10.34 8.90 15.55
C ILE A 253 8.95 9.38 15.11
N PHE A 254 8.88 10.02 13.96
CA PHE A 254 7.65 10.54 13.38
C PHE A 254 7.17 9.63 12.25
N LYS A 255 5.85 9.52 12.13
CA LYS A 255 5.22 8.72 11.07
C LYS A 255 5.30 9.37 9.69
N ASP A 256 5.31 10.69 9.68
CA ASP A 256 5.20 11.56 8.52
C ASP A 256 5.95 12.87 8.79
N LEU A 257 6.08 13.70 7.77
CA LEU A 257 6.67 15.04 7.82
C LEU A 257 5.61 16.13 7.99
N HIS A 258 4.38 15.79 8.40
CA HIS A 258 3.33 16.76 8.64
C HIS A 258 3.74 17.72 9.78
N PRO A 259 3.42 19.03 9.71
CA PRO A 259 3.85 20.02 10.71
C PRO A 259 3.43 19.71 12.15
N SER A 260 2.39 18.89 12.35
CA SER A 260 1.96 18.44 13.67
C SER A 260 2.97 17.53 14.38
N ARG A 261 3.94 16.96 13.66
CA ARG A 261 4.99 16.05 14.17
C ARG A 261 4.41 14.92 15.03
N ARG A 262 3.48 14.15 14.45
CA ARG A 262 2.88 13.01 15.17
C ARG A 262 3.90 11.91 15.33
N VAL A 263 4.05 11.48 16.56
CA VAL A 263 4.98 10.42 16.93
C VAL A 263 4.42 9.06 16.48
N ALA A 264 5.30 8.19 15.99
CA ALA A 264 4.93 6.85 15.56
C ALA A 264 4.66 5.95 16.78
N THR A 265 3.76 4.97 16.65
CA THR A 265 3.65 3.91 17.66
C THR A 265 4.81 2.93 17.54
N ARG A 266 5.00 2.07 18.55
CA ARG A 266 6.03 1.03 18.50
C ARG A 266 5.80 0.09 17.31
N GLU A 267 4.55 -0.24 17.01
CA GLU A 267 4.15 -1.08 15.89
C GLU A 267 4.46 -0.39 14.56
N GLU A 268 4.15 0.91 14.42
CA GLU A 268 4.52 1.69 13.24
C GLU A 268 6.04 1.72 13.03
N VAL A 269 6.83 1.90 14.09
CA VAL A 269 8.31 1.90 13.99
C VAL A 269 8.86 0.52 13.65
N ALA A 270 8.26 -0.56 14.17
CA ALA A 270 8.62 -1.92 13.78
C ALA A 270 8.40 -2.15 12.28
N VAL A 271 7.25 -1.69 11.75
CA VAL A 271 6.96 -1.76 10.31
C VAL A 271 7.95 -0.91 9.51
N MET A 272 8.26 0.32 9.94
CA MET A 272 9.27 1.16 9.28
C MET A 272 10.63 0.48 9.25
N ALA A 273 11.08 -0.09 10.36
CA ALA A 273 12.38 -0.76 10.45
C ALA A 273 12.44 -2.01 9.56
N GLU A 274 11.38 -2.80 9.50
CA GLU A 274 11.29 -3.94 8.59
C GLU A 274 11.35 -3.48 7.13
N LEU A 275 10.57 -2.46 6.75
CA LEU A 275 10.57 -1.93 5.39
C LEU A 275 11.92 -1.32 5.00
N LEU A 276 12.58 -0.59 5.90
CA LEU A 276 13.93 -0.05 5.67
C LEU A 276 14.95 -1.18 5.46
N ASN A 277 14.85 -2.27 6.22
CA ASN A 277 15.68 -3.46 6.04
C ASN A 277 15.35 -4.27 4.78
N LEU A 278 14.13 -4.18 4.27
CA LEU A 278 13.79 -4.77 2.97
C LEU A 278 14.38 -3.92 1.85
N VAL A 279 14.12 -2.60 1.87
CA VAL A 279 14.62 -1.67 0.87
C VAL A 279 16.15 -1.64 0.82
N SER A 280 16.84 -1.71 1.96
CA SER A 280 18.31 -1.82 2.01
C SER A 280 18.86 -3.01 1.20
N LYS A 281 18.14 -4.14 1.20
CA LYS A 281 18.53 -5.34 0.44
C LYS A 281 18.27 -5.16 -1.05
N LEU A 282 17.24 -4.40 -1.42
CA LEU A 282 16.91 -4.13 -2.82
C LEU A 282 17.90 -3.16 -3.47
N CYS A 283 18.51 -2.26 -2.70
CA CYS A 283 19.48 -1.27 -3.19
C CYS A 283 20.94 -1.56 -2.76
N ASP A 284 21.20 -2.69 -2.11
CA ASP A 284 22.51 -3.09 -1.59
C ASP A 284 23.20 -2.00 -0.73
N ASP A 285 22.41 -1.34 0.14
CA ASP A 285 22.90 -0.33 1.08
C ASP A 285 22.32 -0.55 2.49
N GLU A 286 23.18 -1.02 3.40
CA GLU A 286 22.81 -1.32 4.78
C GLU A 286 22.46 -0.08 5.62
N THR A 287 22.76 1.14 5.18
CA THR A 287 22.53 2.39 5.93
C THR A 287 21.07 2.52 6.37
N LEU A 288 20.13 2.18 5.49
CA LEU A 288 18.70 2.21 5.78
C LEU A 288 18.32 1.18 6.87
N ALA A 289 18.85 -0.05 6.76
CA ALA A 289 18.61 -1.11 7.75
C ALA A 289 19.16 -0.75 9.12
N LEU A 290 20.40 -0.23 9.18
CA LEU A 290 21.04 0.22 10.41
C LEU A 290 20.21 1.32 11.09
N ARG A 291 19.65 2.25 10.29
CA ARG A 291 18.79 3.30 10.82
C ARG A 291 17.51 2.74 11.41
N GLY A 292 16.80 1.88 10.68
CA GLY A 292 15.57 1.23 11.15
C GLY A 292 15.79 0.44 12.43
N LYS A 293 16.89 -0.32 12.51
CA LYS A 293 17.28 -1.05 13.72
C LYS A 293 17.50 -0.12 14.92
N SER A 294 18.25 0.97 14.73
CA SER A 294 18.48 1.96 15.79
C SER A 294 17.18 2.58 16.30
N TRP A 295 16.21 2.84 15.42
CA TRP A 295 14.90 3.35 15.83
C TRP A 295 14.14 2.38 16.73
N LEU A 296 14.14 1.09 16.42
CA LEU A 296 13.54 0.06 17.27
C LEU A 296 14.23 -0.02 18.63
N GLU A 297 15.56 -0.07 18.67
CA GLU A 297 16.34 -0.13 19.91
C GLU A 297 16.07 1.08 20.82
N ASN A 298 15.87 2.27 20.23
CA ASN A 298 15.52 3.48 20.99
C ASN A 298 14.19 3.35 21.75
N TYR A 299 13.19 2.65 21.20
CA TYR A 299 11.90 2.39 21.88
C TYR A 299 12.01 1.37 23.02
N GLU A 300 12.96 0.44 22.93
CA GLU A 300 13.11 -0.65 23.90
C GLU A 300 13.72 -0.18 25.23
N THR A 301 14.29 1.02 25.26
CA THR A 301 14.70 1.65 26.53
C THR A 301 13.48 2.06 27.36
N ALA A 302 13.39 1.59 28.61
CA ALA A 302 12.21 1.77 29.48
C ALA A 302 11.80 3.24 29.67
N ILE A 303 12.77 4.16 29.73
CA ILE A 303 12.54 5.60 29.86
C ILE A 303 11.86 6.16 28.60
N ASN A 304 12.36 5.80 27.42
CA ASN A 304 11.75 6.26 26.18
C ASN A 304 10.37 5.64 26.01
N GLY A 305 10.20 4.34 26.26
CA GLY A 305 8.90 3.67 26.17
C GLY A 305 7.80 4.38 26.97
N PHE A 306 8.10 4.84 28.19
CA PHE A 306 7.18 5.62 29.01
C PHE A 306 6.89 7.02 28.43
N HIS A 307 7.92 7.74 27.97
CA HIS A 307 7.75 9.04 27.31
C HIS A 307 6.90 8.94 26.04
N TYR A 308 7.11 7.89 25.24
CA TYR A 308 6.30 7.55 24.06
C TYR A 308 4.85 7.32 24.41
N PHE A 309 4.58 6.54 25.47
CA PHE A 309 3.22 6.32 25.94
C PHE A 309 2.52 7.64 26.30
N ILE A 310 3.15 8.50 27.11
CA ILE A 310 2.58 9.80 27.50
C ILE A 310 2.29 10.67 26.27
N LYS A 311 3.28 10.81 25.38
CA LYS A 311 3.17 11.62 24.17
C LYS A 311 2.05 11.11 23.26
N MET A 312 1.90 9.80 23.15
CA MET A 312 0.82 9.19 22.37
C MET A 312 -0.56 9.44 22.98
N GLN A 313 -0.71 9.37 24.31
CA GLN A 313 -1.98 9.74 24.96
C GLN A 313 -2.29 11.22 24.76
N TRP A 314 -1.28 12.09 24.83
CA TRP A 314 -1.44 13.51 24.54
C TRP A 314 -1.87 13.78 23.10
N ASP A 315 -1.25 13.13 22.11
CA ASP A 315 -1.62 13.29 20.71
C ASP A 315 -3.05 12.77 20.45
N LYS A 316 -3.44 11.64 21.06
CA LYS A 316 -4.83 11.15 21.02
C LYS A 316 -5.82 12.16 21.59
N PHE A 317 -5.49 12.78 22.72
CA PHE A 317 -6.32 13.82 23.33
C PHE A 317 -6.40 15.08 22.43
N ARG A 318 -5.24 15.57 21.97
CA ARG A 318 -5.10 16.78 21.14
C ARG A 318 -5.87 16.68 19.82
N PHE A 319 -5.89 15.49 19.21
CA PHE A 319 -6.52 15.28 17.91
C PHE A 319 -7.89 14.59 17.99
N ARG A 320 -8.46 14.39 19.19
CA ARG A 320 -9.73 13.68 19.39
C ARG A 320 -10.89 14.26 18.58
N ASN A 321 -10.92 15.58 18.42
CA ASN A 321 -12.01 16.28 17.75
C ASN A 321 -11.89 16.28 16.21
N VAL A 322 -10.74 15.88 15.66
CA VAL A 322 -10.48 15.85 14.21
C VAL A 322 -11.41 14.85 13.52
N TYR A 323 -11.69 13.71 14.16
CA TYR A 323 -12.55 12.66 13.63
C TYR A 323 -13.98 12.68 14.19
N ALA A 324 -14.27 13.53 15.19
CA ALA A 324 -15.59 13.63 15.83
C ALA A 324 -16.47 14.76 15.28
N SER A 325 -15.93 15.60 14.37
CA SER A 325 -16.62 16.78 13.82
C SER A 325 -17.19 16.52 12.43
N LYS A 326 -18.06 15.51 12.27
CA LYS A 326 -18.96 15.37 11.11
C LYS A 326 -20.28 14.70 11.44
#